data_AF-A0A927T9C0-F1
#
_entry.id   AF-A0A927T9C0-F1
#
_cell.length_a   1.000
_cell.length_b   1.000
_cell.length_c   1.000
_cell.angle_alpha   90.00
_cell.angle_beta   90.00
_cell.angle_gamma   90.00
#
_symmetry.space_group_name_H-M   'P 1'
#
loop_
_entity.id
_entity.type
_entity.pdbx_description
1 polymer ?
#
loop_
_entity_poly.entity_id
_entity_poly.type
_entity_poly.pdbx_seq_one_letter_code
_entity_poly.pdbx_strand_id
1 'polypeptide(L)'
;MITKKYKFYGWEKADVKDERGLTPRDYYDLLEKIWTVETCAPRLRKDWNEGNKTLGQCSITAFLMQDIYGGKVYGIERSGGTFHCFNDVNGCVFDLTSEQFKGEKLDYTDCPEQFREVHFAKEEKQLRYELLKKRLEKEMEDR
;
A
#
# COMPACT_ATOMS: atom_id res chain seq x y z
N MET A 1 0.23 -14.80 -24.59
CA MET A 1 0.92 -14.46 -23.33
C MET A 1 -0.14 -14.21 -22.28
N ILE A 2 -0.15 -14.96 -21.18
CA ILE A 2 -1.11 -14.73 -20.09
C ILE A 2 -0.61 -13.50 -19.33
N THR A 3 -1.29 -12.36 -19.48
CA THR A 3 -1.05 -11.20 -18.63
C THR A 3 -1.42 -11.58 -17.20
N LYS A 4 -0.44 -11.52 -16.28
CA LYS A 4 -0.66 -11.73 -14.85
C LYS A 4 -1.73 -10.73 -14.38
N LYS A 5 -2.82 -11.25 -13.81
CA LYS A 5 -3.86 -10.41 -13.21
C LYS A 5 -3.48 -10.11 -11.77
N TYR A 6 -3.44 -8.83 -11.44
CA TYR A 6 -3.22 -8.37 -10.08
C TYR A 6 -4.57 -8.09 -9.40
N LYS A 7 -4.56 -8.09 -8.06
CA LYS A 7 -5.79 -8.00 -7.25
C LYS A 7 -5.94 -6.67 -6.53
N PHE A 8 -5.14 -5.70 -6.92
CA PHE A 8 -5.08 -4.38 -6.32
C PHE A 8 -5.72 -3.35 -7.27
N TYR A 9 -6.35 -2.30 -6.77
CA TYR A 9 -7.06 -1.33 -7.60
C TYR A 9 -6.09 -0.53 -8.48
N GLY A 10 -6.50 -0.27 -9.73
CA GLY A 10 -5.70 0.50 -10.69
C GLY A 10 -4.61 -0.31 -11.40
N TRP A 11 -4.47 -1.61 -11.11
CA TRP A 11 -3.37 -2.43 -11.64
C TRP A 11 -3.25 -2.47 -13.17
N GLU A 12 -4.36 -2.33 -13.90
CA GLU A 12 -4.36 -2.31 -15.38
C GLU A 12 -3.68 -1.07 -15.97
N LYS A 13 -3.60 0.02 -15.20
CA LYS A 13 -3.06 1.33 -15.61
C LYS A 13 -1.92 1.80 -14.72
N ALA A 14 -1.45 0.95 -13.81
CA ALA A 14 -0.35 1.23 -12.90
C ALA A 14 1.00 1.15 -13.63
N ASP A 15 1.21 2.07 -14.57
CA ASP A 15 2.33 2.07 -15.51
C ASP A 15 3.41 3.11 -15.18
N VAL A 16 3.22 3.87 -14.09
CA VAL A 16 4.27 4.76 -13.56
C VAL A 16 5.52 3.95 -13.23
N LYS A 17 6.69 4.54 -13.50
CA LYS A 17 8.00 3.93 -13.26
C LYS A 17 8.84 4.78 -12.33
N ASP A 18 9.54 4.13 -11.42
CA ASP A 18 10.55 4.78 -10.58
C ASP A 18 11.86 4.97 -11.38
N GLU A 19 12.90 5.47 -10.71
CA GLU A 19 14.24 5.64 -11.29
C GLU A 19 14.88 4.33 -11.79
N ARG A 20 14.42 3.18 -11.28
CA ARG A 20 14.89 1.83 -11.64
C ARG A 20 14.05 1.21 -12.75
N GLY A 21 12.98 1.88 -13.19
CA GLY A 21 12.07 1.38 -14.21
C GLY A 21 11.01 0.40 -13.70
N LEU A 22 10.88 0.22 -12.39
CA LEU A 22 9.90 -0.66 -11.74
C LEU A 22 8.53 0.02 -11.64
N THR A 23 7.47 -0.77 -11.82
CA THR A 23 6.07 -0.33 -11.76
C THR A 23 5.42 -0.74 -10.44
N PRO A 24 4.27 -0.16 -10.05
CA PRO A 24 3.55 -0.59 -8.85
C PRO A 24 3.22 -2.10 -8.83
N ARG A 25 3.12 -2.76 -9.99
CA ARG A 25 2.96 -4.22 -10.11
C ARG A 25 4.22 -4.97 -9.67
N ASP A 26 5.40 -4.46 -10.00
CA ASP A 26 6.68 -5.03 -9.54
C ASP A 26 6.81 -4.89 -8.01
N TYR A 27 6.42 -3.73 -7.47
CA TYR A 27 6.41 -3.53 -6.01
C TYR A 27 5.36 -4.39 -5.32
N TYR A 28 4.19 -4.60 -5.91
CA TYR A 28 3.21 -5.54 -5.37
C TYR A 28 3.82 -6.93 -5.18
N ASP A 29 4.55 -7.42 -6.19
CA ASP A 29 5.19 -8.74 -6.15
C ASP A 29 6.30 -8.84 -5.10
N LEU A 30 7.04 -7.76 -4.87
CA LEU A 30 8.03 -7.67 -3.80
C LEU A 30 7.35 -7.62 -2.42
N LEU A 31 6.34 -6.77 -2.29
CA LEU A 31 5.63 -6.53 -1.03
C LEU A 31 4.81 -7.75 -0.59
N GLU A 32 4.27 -8.54 -1.51
CA GLU A 32 3.54 -9.79 -1.20
C GLU A 32 4.39 -10.78 -0.38
N LYS A 33 5.72 -10.72 -0.50
CA LYS A 33 6.65 -11.55 0.27
C LYS A 33 6.90 -11.03 1.69
N ILE A 34 6.74 -9.74 1.92
CA ILE A 34 7.18 -9.06 3.16
C ILE A 34 6.08 -8.37 3.95
N TRP A 35 4.86 -8.29 3.41
CA TRP A 35 3.67 -8.05 4.18
C TRP A 35 3.41 -9.24 5.09
N THR A 36 3.68 -9.04 6.37
CA THR A 36 3.50 -10.04 7.42
C THR A 36 2.69 -9.47 8.59
N VAL A 37 2.35 -10.33 9.55
CA VAL A 37 1.68 -9.93 10.79
C VAL A 37 2.43 -8.83 11.58
N GLU A 38 3.77 -8.78 11.52
CA GLU A 38 4.54 -7.72 12.23
C GLU A 38 4.31 -6.33 11.63
N THR A 39 4.22 -6.25 10.30
CA THR A 39 3.91 -5.01 9.55
C THR A 39 2.42 -4.66 9.55
N CYS A 40 1.55 -5.60 9.91
CA CYS A 40 0.11 -5.37 10.07
C CYS A 40 -0.18 -4.51 11.31
N ALA A 41 -1.14 -3.59 11.17
CA ALA A 41 -1.65 -2.77 12.27
C ALA A 41 -2.07 -3.66 13.46
N PRO A 42 -1.59 -3.40 14.70
CA PRO A 42 -1.78 -4.26 15.86
C PRO A 42 -3.23 -4.65 16.13
N ARG A 43 -4.16 -3.71 15.93
CA ARG A 43 -5.60 -3.93 16.11
C ARG A 43 -6.20 -4.96 15.12
N LEU A 44 -5.54 -5.22 13.99
CA LEU A 44 -5.98 -6.12 12.92
C LEU A 44 -5.16 -7.42 12.82
N ARG A 45 -4.09 -7.57 13.62
CA ARG A 45 -3.20 -8.75 13.55
C ARG A 45 -3.91 -10.08 13.77
N LYS A 46 -4.99 -10.08 14.55
CA LYS A 46 -5.80 -11.28 14.85
C LYS A 46 -6.49 -11.84 13.61
N ASP A 47 -6.84 -10.95 12.68
CA ASP A 47 -7.57 -11.28 11.45
C ASP A 47 -6.63 -11.41 10.24
N TRP A 48 -5.36 -11.03 10.41
CA TRP A 48 -4.33 -11.15 9.39
C TRP A 48 -3.98 -12.63 9.15
N ASN A 49 -3.84 -13.02 7.88
CA ASN A 49 -3.45 -14.37 7.48
C ASN A 49 -2.86 -14.37 6.06
N GLU A 50 -2.26 -15.48 5.64
CA GLU A 50 -1.66 -15.64 4.30
C GLU A 50 -2.66 -15.43 3.15
N GLY A 51 -3.96 -15.65 3.38
CA GLY A 51 -5.01 -15.37 2.41
C GLY A 51 -5.44 -13.90 2.34
N ASN A 52 -4.94 -13.04 3.25
CA ASN A 52 -5.20 -11.61 3.27
C ASN A 52 -4.00 -10.83 3.85
N LYS A 53 -2.87 -10.83 3.11
CA LYS A 53 -1.62 -10.20 3.55
C LYS A 53 -1.69 -8.68 3.63
N THR A 54 -2.55 -8.06 2.82
CA THR A 54 -2.70 -6.60 2.70
C THR A 54 -3.47 -5.97 3.86
N LEU A 55 -4.12 -6.78 4.71
CA LEU A 55 -4.88 -6.30 5.85
C LEU A 55 -4.02 -5.46 6.80
N GLY A 56 -4.46 -4.23 7.06
CA GLY A 56 -3.77 -3.33 7.99
C GLY A 56 -2.46 -2.72 7.47
N GLN A 57 -2.17 -2.87 6.17
CA GLN A 57 -0.94 -2.40 5.52
C GLN A 57 -1.10 -1.05 4.80
N CYS A 58 -2.33 -0.54 4.63
CA CYS A 58 -2.65 0.53 3.68
C CYS A 58 -1.80 1.80 3.82
N SER A 59 -1.91 2.51 4.95
CA SER A 59 -1.17 3.77 5.17
C SER A 59 0.35 3.62 4.99
N ILE A 60 0.98 2.63 5.62
CA ILE A 60 2.43 2.45 5.53
C ILE A 60 2.89 2.09 4.11
N THR A 61 2.07 1.32 3.38
CA THR A 61 2.34 0.96 1.98
C THR A 61 2.18 2.18 1.08
N ALA A 62 1.11 2.97 1.27
CA ALA A 62 0.87 4.14 0.45
C ALA A 62 1.97 5.20 0.63
N PHE A 63 2.41 5.44 1.87
CA PHE A 63 3.51 6.36 2.12
C PHE A 63 4.85 5.83 1.59
N LEU A 64 5.10 4.52 1.63
CA LEU A 64 6.29 3.93 1.00
C LEU A 64 6.29 4.12 -0.52
N MET A 65 5.15 3.91 -1.19
CA MET A 65 5.02 4.17 -2.61
C MET A 65 5.14 5.67 -2.93
N GLN A 66 4.69 6.55 -2.04
CA GLN A 66 4.92 7.99 -2.17
C GLN A 66 6.41 8.34 -2.10
N ASP A 67 7.20 7.69 -1.24
CA ASP A 67 8.65 7.94 -1.20
C ASP A 67 9.37 7.49 -2.48
N ILE A 68 8.84 6.45 -3.14
CA ILE A 68 9.44 5.87 -4.36
C ILE A 68 9.03 6.63 -5.63
N TYR A 69 7.75 6.96 -5.76
CA TYR A 69 7.19 7.56 -6.97
C TYR A 69 6.88 9.06 -6.84
N GLY A 70 6.94 9.62 -5.63
CA GLY A 70 6.38 10.92 -5.33
C GLY A 70 4.85 10.90 -5.32
N GLY A 71 4.23 11.99 -5.78
CA GLY A 71 2.78 12.12 -5.86
C GLY A 71 2.10 12.32 -4.49
N LYS A 72 0.80 12.01 -4.45
CA LYS A 72 -0.06 12.26 -3.30
C LYS A 72 -0.62 10.96 -2.73
N VAL A 73 -0.96 11.00 -1.45
CA VAL A 73 -1.71 9.94 -0.79
C VAL A 73 -3.11 10.45 -0.48
N TYR A 74 -4.13 9.70 -0.87
CA TYR A 74 -5.53 10.01 -0.59
C TYR A 74 -6.14 8.93 0.30
N GLY A 75 -7.25 9.25 0.96
CA GLY A 75 -7.89 8.38 1.94
C GLY A 75 -9.37 8.17 1.68
N ILE A 76 -9.78 6.92 1.51
CA ILE A 76 -11.21 6.54 1.52
C ILE A 76 -11.67 6.50 2.96
N GLU A 77 -12.70 7.27 3.29
CA GLU A 77 -13.27 7.24 4.64
C GLU A 77 -13.90 5.87 4.94
N ARG A 78 -13.59 5.34 6.12
CA ARG A 78 -14.12 4.08 6.64
C ARG A 78 -14.83 4.36 7.96
N SER A 79 -15.66 3.40 8.37
CA SER A 79 -16.41 3.49 9.62
C SER A 79 -15.52 3.87 10.81
N GLY A 80 -16.03 4.76 11.67
CA GLY A 80 -15.29 5.27 12.82
C GLY A 80 -14.22 6.33 12.49
N GLY A 81 -14.33 7.01 11.35
CA GLY A 81 -13.46 8.14 10.99
C GLY A 81 -12.02 7.73 10.66
N THR A 82 -11.82 6.49 10.22
CA THR A 82 -10.50 6.00 9.79
C THR A 82 -10.37 6.06 8.28
N PHE A 83 -9.15 6.21 7.76
CA PHE A 83 -8.92 6.29 6.32
C PHE A 83 -8.21 5.05 5.79
N HIS A 84 -8.67 4.53 4.66
CA HIS A 84 -7.95 3.57 3.84
C HIS A 84 -7.16 4.32 2.77
N CYS A 85 -5.83 4.25 2.85
CA CYS A 85 -4.95 5.10 2.05
C CYS A 85 -4.55 4.44 0.72
N PHE A 86 -4.43 5.27 -0.33
CA PHE A 86 -3.96 4.88 -1.67
C PHE A 86 -3.15 6.01 -2.32
N ASN A 87 -2.48 5.72 -3.44
CA ASN A 87 -1.61 6.65 -4.14
C ASN A 87 -2.24 7.22 -5.41
N ASP A 88 -1.94 8.48 -5.69
CA ASP A 88 -2.11 9.12 -6.99
C ASP A 88 -0.79 9.76 -7.40
N VAL A 89 -0.20 9.23 -8.47
CA VAL A 89 1.04 9.76 -9.04
C VAL A 89 0.73 10.34 -10.41
N ASN A 90 0.52 11.67 -10.47
CA ASN A 90 0.21 12.42 -11.69
C ASN A 90 -1.00 11.84 -12.48
N GLY A 91 -2.06 11.43 -11.78
CA GLY A 91 -3.25 10.81 -12.36
C GLY A 91 -3.17 9.28 -12.48
N CYS A 92 -2.01 8.68 -12.20
CA CYS A 92 -1.87 7.23 -12.07
C CYS A 92 -2.30 6.80 -10.66
N VAL A 93 -3.58 6.48 -10.50
CA VAL A 93 -4.18 6.05 -9.23
C VAL A 93 -4.01 4.53 -9.05
N PHE A 94 -3.43 4.13 -7.92
CA PHE A 94 -3.31 2.72 -7.54
C PHE A 94 -3.39 2.53 -6.02
N ASP A 95 -3.88 1.37 -5.62
CA ASP A 95 -3.98 0.95 -4.23
C ASP A 95 -3.54 -0.49 -4.09
N LEU A 96 -2.27 -0.68 -3.72
CA LEU A 96 -1.64 -2.00 -3.57
C LEU A 96 -2.29 -2.87 -2.48
N THR A 97 -3.20 -2.30 -1.69
CA THR A 97 -3.80 -2.96 -0.52
C THR A 97 -5.32 -3.07 -0.59
N SER A 98 -5.92 -2.80 -1.76
CA SER A 98 -7.38 -2.87 -1.93
C SER A 98 -7.93 -4.28 -1.74
N GLU A 99 -7.13 -5.33 -1.98
CA GLU A 99 -7.55 -6.73 -1.81
C GLU A 99 -7.97 -7.04 -0.36
N GLN A 100 -7.57 -6.24 0.63
CA GLN A 100 -7.94 -6.50 2.03
C GLN A 100 -9.45 -6.52 2.27
N PHE A 101 -10.21 -5.89 1.37
CA PHE A 101 -11.67 -5.83 1.41
C PHE A 101 -12.35 -6.91 0.56
N LYS A 102 -11.60 -7.92 0.12
CA LYS A 102 -12.14 -9.15 -0.48
C LYS A 102 -13.10 -8.92 -1.65
N GLY A 103 -12.80 -7.93 -2.49
CA GLY A 103 -13.61 -7.60 -3.67
C GLY A 103 -14.71 -6.55 -3.45
N GLU A 104 -14.79 -5.93 -2.27
CA GLU A 104 -15.59 -4.72 -2.06
C GLU A 104 -15.25 -3.67 -3.13
N LYS A 105 -16.27 -3.07 -3.76
CA LYS A 105 -16.08 -1.95 -4.67
C LYS A 105 -15.88 -0.68 -3.84
N LEU A 106 -14.63 -0.25 -3.76
CA LEU A 106 -14.25 1.01 -3.12
C LEU A 106 -14.50 2.21 -4.01
N ASP A 107 -14.78 3.36 -3.40
CA ASP A 107 -14.93 4.65 -4.07
C ASP A 107 -13.65 5.48 -3.88
N TYR A 108 -12.98 5.77 -4.99
CA TYR A 108 -11.73 6.55 -5.04
C TYR A 108 -11.97 8.00 -5.48
N THR A 109 -13.23 8.43 -5.61
CA THR A 109 -13.59 9.80 -6.01
C THR A 109 -13.62 10.73 -4.80
N ASP A 110 -13.26 12.01 -5.02
CA ASP A 110 -13.31 13.10 -4.03
C ASP A 110 -12.72 12.77 -2.64
N CYS A 111 -11.74 11.85 -2.60
CA CYS A 111 -11.09 11.43 -1.36
C CYS A 111 -10.16 12.53 -0.84
N PRO A 112 -10.18 12.86 0.46
CA PRO A 112 -9.28 13.87 1.03
C PRO A 112 -7.82 13.39 1.03
N GLU A 113 -6.91 14.32 0.76
CA GLU A 113 -5.46 14.08 0.85
C GLU A 113 -5.06 13.72 2.29
N GLN A 114 -4.16 12.76 2.42
CA GLN A 114 -3.68 12.22 3.69
C GLN A 114 -2.20 12.57 3.86
N PHE A 115 -1.86 13.03 5.06
CA PHE A 115 -0.53 13.54 5.37
C PHE A 115 0.19 12.59 6.33
N ARG A 116 1.46 12.27 6.02
CA ARG A 116 2.26 11.33 6.81
C ARG A 116 2.48 11.81 8.23
N GLU A 117 2.56 13.11 8.45
CA GLU A 117 2.73 13.75 9.75
C GLU A 117 1.60 13.37 10.71
N VAL A 118 0.35 13.35 10.19
CA VAL A 118 -0.83 12.93 10.96
C VAL A 118 -0.81 11.43 11.22
N HIS A 119 -0.44 10.65 10.21
CA HIS A 119 -0.46 9.20 10.31
C HIS A 119 0.64 8.65 11.22
N PHE A 120 1.85 9.20 11.15
CA PHE A 120 3.05 8.81 11.89
C PHE A 120 3.21 9.50 13.25
N ALA A 121 2.30 10.42 13.62
CA ALA A 121 2.19 10.90 15.00
C ALA A 121 2.00 9.76 16.02
N LYS A 122 1.51 8.59 15.57
CA LYS A 122 1.54 7.35 16.34
C LYS A 122 2.83 6.60 16.05
N GLU A 123 3.71 6.51 17.04
CA GLU A 123 5.00 5.80 16.99
C GLU A 123 4.87 4.38 16.39
N GLU A 124 3.83 3.65 16.81
CA GLU A 124 3.49 2.33 16.31
C GLU A 124 3.45 2.27 14.77
N LYS A 125 2.82 3.24 14.11
CA LYS A 125 2.69 3.26 12.65
C LYS A 125 4.02 3.61 11.98
N GLN A 126 4.78 4.53 12.57
CA GLN A 126 6.11 4.88 12.10
C GLN A 126 7.03 3.65 12.14
N LEU A 127 7.06 2.92 13.26
CA LEU A 127 7.87 1.70 13.40
C LEU A 127 7.53 0.63 12.37
N ARG A 128 6.23 0.45 12.05
CA ARG A 128 5.82 -0.49 10.99
C ARG A 128 6.23 -0.04 9.60
N TYR A 129 6.14 1.26 9.32
CA TYR A 129 6.62 1.83 8.06
C TYR A 129 8.14 1.59 7.91
N GLU A 130 8.94 1.90 8.92
CA GLU A 130 10.39 1.68 8.88
C GLU A 130 10.75 0.19 8.72
N LEU A 131 10.00 -0.69 9.40
CA LEU A 131 10.16 -2.14 9.24
C LEU A 131 9.86 -2.59 7.80
N LEU A 132 8.76 -2.13 7.21
CA LEU A 132 8.37 -2.48 5.85
C LEU A 132 9.40 -1.97 4.84
N LYS A 133 9.86 -0.72 5.00
CA LYS A 133 10.89 -0.10 4.17
C LYS A 133 12.20 -0.90 4.20
N LYS A 134 12.70 -1.20 5.41
CA LYS A 134 13.93 -1.99 5.59
C LYS A 134 13.83 -3.38 4.92
N ARG A 135 12.67 -4.02 5.00
CA ARG A 135 12.44 -5.33 4.37
C ARG A 135 12.41 -5.20 2.84
N LEU A 136 11.79 -4.15 2.31
CA LEU A 136 11.77 -3.89 0.87
C LEU A 136 13.18 -3.66 0.34
N GLU A 137 13.99 -2.84 1.02
CA GLU A 137 15.39 -2.61 0.67
C GLU A 137 16.16 -3.93 0.58
N LYS A 138 16.01 -4.80 1.58
CA LYS A 138 16.63 -6.13 1.58
C LYS A 138 16.16 -7.02 0.42
N GLU A 139 14.85 -7.10 0.18
CA GLU A 139 14.31 -7.89 -0.94
C GLU A 139 14.78 -7.39 -2.31
N MET A 140 15.12 -6.10 -2.41
CA MET A 140 15.66 -5.50 -3.63
C MET A 140 17.17 -5.74 -3.80
N GLU A 141 17.92 -5.90 -2.70
CA GLU A 141 19.35 -6.25 -2.73
C GLU A 141 19.59 -7.73 -3.09
N ASP A 142 18.70 -8.62 -2.63
CA ASP A 142 18.79 -10.08 -2.87
C ASP A 142 18.36 -10.51 -4.29
N ARG A 143 18.04 -9.55 -5.19
CA ARG A 143 17.48 -9.76 -6.53
C ARG A 143 18.53 -9.56 -7.63
#